data_AF-A0A7S4JC97-F1
#
_entry.id   AF-A0A7S4JC97-F1
#
_cell.length_a   1.000
_cell.length_b   1.000
_cell.length_c   1.000
_cell.angle_alpha   90.00
_cell.angle_beta   90.00
_cell.angle_gamma   90.00
#
_symmetry.space_group_name_H-M   'P 1'
#
loop_
_entity.id
_entity.type
_entity.pdbx_description
1 polymer ?
#
loop_
_entity_poly.entity_id
_entity_poly.type
_entity_poly.pdbx_seq_one_letter_code
_entity_poly.pdbx_strand_id
1 'polypeptide(L)'
;VCSGSCGRESAVPTICDNLDCSRHDELFQAAALVPVGATLNPPEDSRYYSSVWDDHAIGSGHARSMLDSGQAWSATRNDADQWMVIDAGESLDLAGVVVSARGHTHEDQHVTSLRIDTSDDNEVWAPVGSVFETGLKGRG
;
A
#
# COMPACT_ATOMS: atom_id res chain seq x y z
N VAL A 1 -28.23 18.61 32.99
CA VAL A 1 -29.33 17.80 32.40
C VAL A 1 -29.39 18.20 30.93
N CYS A 2 -28.90 17.36 30.02
CA CYS A 2 -29.02 17.60 28.58
C CYS A 2 -30.07 16.64 28.05
N SER A 3 -31.21 17.18 27.64
CA SER A 3 -32.35 16.44 27.09
C SER A 3 -32.32 16.60 25.57
N GLY A 4 -32.07 15.51 24.84
CA GLY A 4 -32.16 15.49 23.38
C GLY A 4 -32.39 14.06 22.90
N SER A 5 -33.52 13.82 22.23
CA SER A 5 -33.92 12.52 21.67
C SER A 5 -33.67 12.54 20.17
N CYS A 6 -32.91 11.58 19.63
CA CYS A 6 -32.78 11.38 18.19
C CYS A 6 -33.52 10.08 17.79
N GLY A 7 -34.46 10.21 16.86
CA GLY A 7 -35.32 9.14 16.37
C GLY A 7 -34.59 8.11 15.52
N ARG A 8 -35.18 6.91 15.46
CA ARG A 8 -34.68 5.73 14.73
C ARG A 8 -34.68 5.98 13.22
N GLU A 9 -33.85 5.21 12.52
CA GLU A 9 -33.73 5.04 11.04
C GLU A 9 -32.53 5.77 10.39
N SER A 10 -31.32 5.27 10.64
CA SER A 10 -30.21 5.35 9.68
C SER A 10 -29.17 4.26 10.01
N ALA A 11 -28.67 3.54 9.00
CA ALA A 11 -27.80 2.37 9.14
C ALA A 11 -26.33 2.71 9.44
N VAL A 12 -26.10 3.63 10.38
CA VAL A 12 -24.77 4.01 10.90
C VAL A 12 -24.92 4.20 12.41
N PRO A 13 -24.03 3.67 13.27
CA PRO A 13 -24.07 3.97 14.69
C PRO A 13 -23.57 5.40 14.91
N THR A 14 -24.42 6.40 14.69
CA THR A 14 -24.13 7.77 15.10
C THR A 14 -24.39 7.85 16.60
N ILE A 15 -23.32 7.71 17.39
CA ILE A 15 -23.32 8.05 18.81
C ILE A 15 -23.76 9.50 18.96
N CYS A 16 -24.91 9.70 19.61
CA CYS A 16 -25.40 11.02 19.99
C CYS A 16 -24.82 11.36 21.35
N ASP A 17 -23.67 12.06 21.43
CA ASP A 17 -23.13 12.51 22.71
C ASP A 17 -23.15 14.04 22.84
N ASN A 18 -23.84 14.49 23.89
CA ASN A 18 -23.94 15.89 24.36
C ASN A 18 -22.71 16.30 25.18
N LEU A 19 -21.48 16.08 24.69
CA LEU A 19 -20.27 16.52 25.39
C LEU A 19 -19.48 17.54 24.58
N ASP A 20 -19.92 18.79 24.67
CA ASP A 20 -18.98 19.90 24.76
C ASP A 20 -19.04 20.47 26.18
N CYS A 21 -18.19 19.94 27.06
CA CYS A 21 -17.86 20.53 28.35
C CYS A 21 -16.42 20.15 28.73
N SER A 22 -15.48 20.90 28.14
CA SER A 22 -14.20 21.29 28.72
C SER A 22 -13.21 20.20 29.17
N ARG A 23 -12.87 19.24 28.30
CA ARG A 23 -11.59 18.50 28.38
C ARG A 23 -11.09 18.13 26.97
N HIS A 24 -10.27 19.01 26.39
CA HIS A 24 -9.75 18.88 25.03
C HIS A 24 -8.23 18.69 25.03
N ASP A 25 -7.71 17.84 25.92
CA ASP A 25 -6.31 17.40 25.88
C ASP A 25 -6.22 15.94 26.32
N GLU A 26 -5.61 15.17 25.42
CA GLU A 26 -5.14 13.78 25.55
C GLU A 26 -6.22 12.70 25.66
N LEU A 27 -6.56 12.10 24.49
CA LEU A 27 -6.44 10.67 24.19
C LEU A 27 -7.13 10.37 22.84
N PHE A 28 -6.38 9.72 21.94
CA PHE A 28 -6.76 9.19 20.61
C PHE A 28 -6.77 10.16 19.41
N GLN A 29 -5.60 10.67 19.05
CA GLN A 29 -5.26 10.98 17.66
C GLN A 29 -4.40 9.84 17.09
N ALA A 30 -5.02 8.86 16.42
CA ALA A 30 -4.36 7.99 15.43
C ALA A 30 -5.37 6.96 14.89
N ALA A 31 -6.22 7.39 13.98
CA ALA A 31 -6.63 6.57 12.86
C ALA A 31 -6.71 7.57 11.71
N ALA A 32 -5.58 7.78 11.04
CA ALA A 32 -5.57 8.56 9.82
C ALA A 32 -6.47 7.79 8.84
N LEU A 33 -7.70 8.25 8.65
CA LEU A 33 -8.56 7.73 7.60
C LEU A 33 -7.81 8.01 6.29
N VAL A 34 -7.10 7.02 5.74
CA VAL A 34 -6.60 7.09 4.38
C VAL A 34 -7.85 7.31 3.51
N PRO A 35 -7.97 8.46 2.82
CA PRO A 35 -9.19 8.74 2.10
C PRO A 35 -9.41 7.65 1.05
N VAL A 36 -10.63 7.10 1.01
CA VAL A 36 -11.03 6.10 0.01
C VAL A 36 -10.73 6.67 -1.38
N GLY A 37 -9.80 6.04 -2.10
CA GLY A 37 -9.32 6.47 -3.41
C GLY A 37 -7.94 7.14 -3.43
N ALA A 38 -7.26 7.27 -2.29
CA ALA A 38 -5.85 7.66 -2.26
C ALA A 38 -4.93 6.48 -2.64
N THR A 39 -3.88 6.77 -3.40
CA THR A 39 -2.81 5.80 -3.64
C THR A 39 -1.79 5.88 -2.52
N LEU A 40 -1.62 4.78 -1.79
CA LEU A 40 -0.55 4.63 -0.82
C LEU A 40 0.77 4.30 -1.55
N ASN A 41 1.81 5.09 -1.32
CA ASN A 41 3.16 4.84 -1.85
C ASN A 41 4.16 4.94 -0.69
N PRO A 42 4.27 3.89 0.16
CA PRO A 42 5.14 3.92 1.33
C PRO A 42 6.60 4.17 0.94
N PRO A 43 7.40 4.82 1.81
CA PRO A 43 8.78 5.14 1.52
C PRO A 43 9.61 3.89 1.25
N GLU A 44 10.72 4.03 0.54
CA GLU A 44 11.53 2.90 0.07
C GLU A 44 12.08 2.02 1.22
N ASP A 45 12.31 2.59 2.40
CA ASP A 45 12.76 1.88 3.61
C ASP A 45 11.68 1.02 4.29
N SER A 46 10.42 1.20 3.92
CA SER A 46 9.30 0.31 4.30
C SER A 46 9.10 -0.85 3.32
N ARG A 47 10.08 -1.11 2.45
CA ARG A 47 9.99 -2.13 1.40
C ARG A 47 11.12 -3.14 1.50
N TYR A 48 10.80 -4.38 1.19
CA TYR A 48 11.74 -5.50 1.27
C TYR A 48 11.71 -6.29 -0.03
N TYR A 49 12.86 -6.82 -0.42
CA TYR A 49 13.05 -7.49 -1.69
C TYR A 49 13.64 -8.88 -1.49
N SER A 50 13.15 -9.84 -2.26
CA SER A 50 13.79 -11.14 -2.44
C SER A 50 15.25 -11.03 -2.87
N SER A 51 15.53 -10.10 -3.80
CA SER A 51 16.87 -9.80 -4.30
C SER A 51 16.88 -8.43 -4.99
N VAL A 52 18.07 -7.84 -5.18
CA VAL A 52 18.24 -6.57 -5.89
C VAL A 52 19.38 -6.71 -6.88
N TRP A 53 19.18 -6.23 -8.11
CA TRP A 53 20.22 -6.21 -9.13
C TRP A 53 21.46 -5.43 -8.65
N ASP A 54 22.63 -6.08 -8.77
CA ASP A 54 23.93 -5.57 -8.34
C ASP A 54 24.04 -5.29 -6.82
N ASP A 55 23.17 -5.91 -6.02
CA ASP A 55 23.11 -5.75 -4.56
C ASP A 55 23.03 -4.28 -4.11
N HIS A 56 22.39 -3.43 -4.93
CA HIS A 56 22.20 -2.02 -4.60
C HIS A 56 21.46 -1.86 -3.28
N ALA A 57 21.93 -0.93 -2.45
CA ALA A 57 21.27 -0.58 -1.19
C ALA A 57 19.86 -0.02 -1.46
N ILE A 58 18.93 -0.29 -0.54
CA ILE A 58 17.58 0.28 -0.52
C ILE A 58 17.63 1.81 -0.71
N GLY A 59 16.83 2.35 -1.62
CA GLY A 59 16.86 3.78 -2.00
C GLY A 59 17.85 4.13 -3.11
N SER A 60 18.66 3.18 -3.58
CA SER A 60 19.67 3.39 -4.63
C SER A 60 19.53 2.38 -5.77
N GLY A 61 20.09 2.72 -6.93
CA GLY A 61 20.17 1.79 -8.07
C GLY A 61 18.85 1.08 -8.36
N HIS A 62 18.84 -0.25 -8.29
CA HIS A 62 17.66 -1.09 -8.58
C HIS A 62 16.81 -1.44 -7.35
N ALA A 63 16.90 -0.68 -6.27
CA ALA A 63 16.02 -0.77 -5.10
C ALA A 63 15.27 0.56 -4.90
N ARG A 64 14.52 0.96 -5.94
CA ARG A 64 13.75 2.22 -5.98
C ARG A 64 12.36 1.99 -6.59
N SER A 65 11.51 1.19 -5.93
CA SER A 65 10.21 0.74 -6.45
C SER A 65 9.05 1.72 -6.25
N MET A 66 9.25 2.83 -5.54
CA MET A 66 8.23 3.85 -5.38
C MET A 66 7.67 4.34 -6.75
N LEU A 67 6.37 4.61 -6.82
CA LEU A 67 5.67 4.96 -8.07
C LEU A 67 6.16 6.25 -8.76
N ASP A 68 6.77 7.14 -7.98
CA ASP A 68 7.34 8.42 -8.41
C ASP A 68 8.85 8.35 -8.69
N SER A 69 9.44 7.15 -8.60
CA SER A 69 10.83 6.91 -8.92
C SER A 69 11.08 6.96 -10.43
N GLY A 70 12.14 7.66 -10.85
CA GLY A 70 12.66 7.56 -12.23
C GLY A 70 13.31 6.21 -12.55
N GLN A 71 13.31 5.29 -11.59
CA GLN A 71 13.94 3.99 -11.59
C GLN A 71 12.94 2.95 -11.04
N ALA A 72 13.30 1.68 -10.95
CA ALA A 72 12.43 0.63 -10.43
C ALA A 72 13.16 -0.27 -9.44
N TRP A 73 12.40 -1.18 -8.83
CA TRP A 73 13.00 -2.41 -8.35
C TRP A 73 13.35 -3.33 -9.54
N SER A 74 14.52 -3.93 -9.51
CA SER A 74 14.86 -5.04 -10.40
C SER A 74 15.51 -6.13 -9.58
N ALA A 75 14.94 -7.34 -9.64
CA ALA A 75 15.52 -8.50 -9.01
C ALA A 75 16.86 -8.89 -9.66
N THR A 76 17.68 -9.63 -8.94
CA THR A 76 18.93 -10.19 -9.47
C THR A 76 18.67 -11.21 -10.58
N ARG A 77 17.54 -11.92 -10.51
CA ARG A 77 17.12 -12.92 -11.51
C ARG A 77 15.77 -12.57 -12.11
N ASN A 78 15.61 -12.89 -13.39
CA ASN A 78 14.32 -12.79 -14.08
C ASN A 78 13.60 -14.14 -14.04
N ASP A 79 13.01 -14.44 -12.89
CA ASP A 79 12.22 -15.65 -12.66
C ASP A 79 10.97 -15.34 -11.80
N ALA A 80 10.08 -16.33 -11.68
CA ALA A 80 8.80 -16.17 -11.00
C ALA A 80 8.90 -16.24 -9.46
N ASP A 81 10.08 -16.53 -8.91
CA ASP A 81 10.29 -16.69 -7.47
C ASP A 81 10.72 -15.38 -6.79
N GLN A 82 10.74 -14.27 -7.54
CA GLN A 82 11.09 -12.95 -7.03
C GLN A 82 9.87 -12.23 -6.45
N TRP A 83 10.05 -11.63 -5.29
CA TRP A 83 9.01 -10.90 -4.57
C TRP A 83 9.50 -9.56 -4.00
N MET A 84 8.54 -8.68 -3.74
CA MET A 84 8.66 -7.43 -3.00
C MET A 84 7.56 -7.40 -1.93
N VAL A 85 7.92 -7.04 -0.70
CA VAL A 85 6.98 -6.67 0.36
C VAL A 85 6.94 -5.15 0.47
N ILE A 86 5.74 -4.61 0.61
CA ILE A 86 5.51 -3.19 0.91
C ILE A 86 4.76 -3.14 2.23
N ASP A 87 5.40 -2.62 3.26
CA ASP A 87 4.78 -2.38 4.56
C ASP A 87 3.93 -1.10 4.49
N ALA A 88 2.64 -1.24 4.76
CA ALA A 88 1.70 -0.11 4.77
C ALA A 88 1.83 0.75 6.04
N GLY A 89 2.52 0.26 7.07
CA GLY A 89 2.72 0.90 8.37
C GLY A 89 1.57 0.69 9.36
N GLU A 90 0.38 0.35 8.88
CA GLU A 90 -0.80 0.01 9.68
C GLU A 90 -1.70 -0.99 8.92
N SER A 91 -2.61 -1.67 9.63
CA SER A 91 -3.60 -2.55 9.01
C SER A 91 -4.64 -1.73 8.25
N LEU A 92 -4.66 -1.87 6.91
CA LEU A 92 -5.52 -1.12 6.00
C LEU A 92 -6.30 -2.04 5.05
N ASP A 93 -7.52 -1.61 4.69
CA ASP A 93 -8.25 -2.20 3.57
C ASP A 93 -7.69 -1.67 2.24
N LEU A 94 -7.04 -2.53 1.47
CA LEU A 94 -6.49 -2.20 0.15
C LEU A 94 -7.46 -2.59 -0.96
N ALA A 95 -7.83 -1.63 -1.80
CA ALA A 95 -8.72 -1.88 -2.95
C ALA A 95 -8.00 -2.49 -4.17
N GLY A 96 -6.67 -2.39 -4.24
CA GLY A 96 -5.89 -2.90 -5.35
C GLY A 96 -4.42 -2.45 -5.32
N VAL A 97 -3.69 -2.83 -6.36
CA VAL A 97 -2.26 -2.50 -6.53
C VAL A 97 -2.08 -1.74 -7.85
N VAL A 98 -1.25 -0.70 -7.80
CA VAL A 98 -0.80 0.03 -8.99
C VAL A 98 0.57 -0.50 -9.40
N VAL A 99 0.72 -0.84 -10.67
CA VAL A 99 1.99 -1.32 -11.25
C VAL A 99 2.42 -0.35 -12.34
N SER A 100 3.69 0.07 -12.30
CA SER A 100 4.29 0.90 -13.34
C SER A 100 5.49 0.18 -13.95
N ALA A 101 5.77 0.50 -15.22
CA ALA A 101 7.04 0.16 -15.86
C ALA A 101 8.19 0.96 -15.23
N ARG A 102 9.42 0.53 -15.49
CA ARG A 102 10.61 1.30 -15.15
C ARG A 102 10.59 2.64 -15.90
N GLY A 103 10.96 3.71 -15.20
CA GLY A 103 10.96 5.04 -15.79
C GLY A 103 12.05 5.27 -16.85
N HIS A 104 11.99 6.46 -17.46
CA HIS A 104 12.97 6.98 -18.41
C HIS A 104 13.04 6.15 -19.71
N THR A 105 14.22 5.81 -20.21
CA THR A 105 14.42 5.11 -21.49
C THR A 105 14.26 3.59 -21.39
N HIS A 106 13.67 3.09 -20.30
CA HIS A 106 13.54 1.67 -20.00
C HIS A 106 12.09 1.24 -19.75
N GLU A 107 11.11 1.95 -20.32
CA GLU A 107 9.67 1.63 -20.22
C GLU A 107 9.30 0.26 -20.82
N ASP A 108 10.20 -0.33 -21.62
CA ASP A 108 10.10 -1.70 -22.11
C ASP A 108 10.33 -2.75 -21.02
N GLN A 109 10.94 -2.37 -19.88
CA GLN A 109 11.13 -3.23 -18.71
C GLN A 109 9.94 -3.08 -17.74
N HIS A 110 9.09 -4.10 -17.69
CA HIS A 110 7.89 -4.12 -16.86
C HIS A 110 7.49 -5.54 -16.49
N VAL A 111 6.70 -5.65 -15.41
CA VAL A 111 6.05 -6.91 -15.00
C VAL A 111 4.73 -7.03 -15.75
N THR A 112 4.52 -8.14 -16.45
CA THR A 112 3.27 -8.40 -17.20
C THR A 112 2.21 -9.09 -16.37
N SER A 113 2.62 -9.88 -15.37
CA SER A 113 1.71 -10.56 -14.47
C SER A 113 2.34 -10.77 -13.09
N LEU A 114 1.51 -10.82 -12.06
CA LEU A 114 1.95 -10.96 -10.67
C LEU A 114 0.93 -11.72 -9.83
N ARG A 115 1.38 -12.25 -8.70
CA ARG A 115 0.51 -12.75 -7.62
C ARG A 115 0.58 -11.78 -6.45
N ILE A 116 -0.54 -11.61 -5.74
CA ILE A 116 -0.64 -10.75 -4.55
C ILE A 116 -1.01 -11.62 -3.36
N ASP A 117 -0.15 -11.58 -2.35
CA ASP A 117 -0.41 -12.16 -1.04
C ASP A 117 -0.39 -11.01 -0.01
N THR A 118 -1.20 -11.11 1.03
CA THR A 118 -1.31 -10.12 2.12
C THR A 118 -1.02 -10.77 3.46
N SER A 119 -0.51 -9.99 4.41
CA SER A 119 -0.20 -10.43 5.76
C SER A 119 -0.36 -9.27 6.74
N ASP A 120 -0.82 -9.57 7.96
CA ASP A 120 -0.88 -8.62 9.08
C ASP A 120 0.36 -8.68 9.99
N ASP A 121 1.20 -9.72 9.85
CA ASP A 121 2.32 -10.02 10.75
C ASP A 121 3.67 -10.23 10.04
N ASN A 122 3.68 -10.16 8.70
CA ASN A 122 4.84 -10.44 7.85
C ASN A 122 5.40 -11.88 7.98
N GLU A 123 4.65 -12.80 8.61
CA GLU A 123 5.02 -14.19 8.81
C GLU A 123 4.06 -15.13 8.07
N VAL A 124 2.76 -14.91 8.21
CA VAL A 124 1.71 -15.71 7.58
C VAL A 124 1.06 -14.93 6.46
N TRP A 125 1.09 -15.51 5.25
CA TRP A 125 0.65 -14.86 4.02
C TRP A 125 -0.58 -15.55 3.43
N ALA A 126 -1.58 -14.75 3.07
CA ALA A 126 -2.80 -15.21 2.43
C ALA A 126 -2.89 -14.70 0.98
N PRO A 127 -3.10 -15.56 -0.03
CA PRO A 127 -3.33 -15.10 -1.40
C PRO A 127 -4.64 -14.34 -1.54
N VAL A 128 -4.61 -13.21 -2.26
CA VAL A 128 -5.81 -12.42 -2.62
C VAL A 128 -6.56 -13.05 -3.80
N GLY A 129 -5.92 -13.96 -4.53
CA GLY A 129 -6.52 -14.65 -5.68
C GLY A 129 -5.51 -15.43 -6.49
N SER A 130 -5.74 -15.49 -7.79
CA SER A 130 -4.80 -16.06 -8.75
C SER A 130 -3.78 -15.01 -9.23
N VAL A 131 -3.12 -15.30 -10.35
CA VAL A 131 -2.28 -14.36 -11.07
C VAL A 131 -3.13 -13.22 -11.66
N PHE A 132 -2.65 -11.99 -11.52
CA PHE A 132 -3.19 -10.77 -12.10
C PHE A 132 -2.33 -10.33 -13.29
N GLU A 133 -2.96 -10.07 -14.43
CA GLU A 133 -2.30 -9.46 -15.60
C GLU A 133 -2.26 -7.93 -15.41
N THR A 134 -1.09 -7.32 -15.55
CA THR A 134 -0.91 -5.87 -15.35
C THR A 134 -1.41 -5.05 -16.53
N GLY A 135 -1.55 -5.68 -17.71
CA GLY A 135 -1.93 -5.02 -18.95
C GLY A 135 -0.84 -4.12 -19.54
N LEU A 136 0.32 -4.00 -18.88
CA LEU A 136 1.46 -3.22 -19.38
C LEU A 136 1.97 -3.82 -20.71
N LYS A 137 2.31 -2.93 -21.64
CA LYS A 137 2.89 -3.26 -22.94
C LYS A 137 4.15 -2.41 -23.10
N GLY A 138 5.24 -3.04 -23.52
CA GLY A 138 6.48 -2.32 -23.82
C GLY A 138 6.25 -1.28 -24.91
N ARG A 139 6.72 -0.06 -24.69
CA ARG A 139 6.82 0.93 -25.76
C ARG A 139 8.05 0.59 -26.61
N GLY A 140 7.80 0.00 -27.78
CA GLY A 140 8.81 -0.23 -28.82
C GLY A 140 9.14 1.03 -29.61
#